data_AF-A0AAV4G529-F1
#
_entry.id   AF-A0AAV4G529-F1
#
_cell.length_a   1.000
_cell.length_b   1.000
_cell.length_c   1.000
_cell.angle_alpha   90.00
_cell.angle_beta   90.00
_cell.angle_gamma   90.00
#
_symmetry.space_group_name_H-M   'P 1'
#
loop_
_entity.id
_entity.type
_entity.pdbx_description
1 polymer ?
#
loop_
_entity_poly.entity_id
_entity_poly.type
_entity_poly.pdbx_seq_one_letter_code
_entity_poly.pdbx_strand_id
1 'polypeptide(L)'
;MKTIKATDGNIEDIVKYEIARLGYHADLNHIDVSEVMDMRGLFRGSNFNGDISKWNVSSVIDMSEMFQDAKFNGNISNWDVSNCLSFELMFYNSDFKPVFTGDISKWKVRDDANVKRMFNADAPNSTPKIRIHMACDILHELTINYGSELREFAKERGIIKD
;
A
#
# COMPACT_ATOMS: atom_id res chain seq x y z
N MET A 1 7.37 22.24 -14.64
CA MET A 1 6.55 21.46 -15.58
C MET A 1 5.11 21.93 -15.46
N LYS A 2 4.32 21.89 -16.54
CA LYS A 2 2.88 22.16 -16.45
C LYS A 2 2.22 20.99 -15.71
N THR A 3 1.32 21.28 -14.79
CA THR A 3 0.54 20.26 -14.09
C THR A 3 -0.41 19.56 -15.06
N ILE A 4 -0.45 18.22 -15.01
CA ILE A 4 -1.39 17.40 -15.78
C ILE A 4 -2.45 16.90 -14.80
N LYS A 5 -3.72 17.20 -15.05
CA LYS A 5 -4.82 16.68 -14.24
C LYS A 5 -5.18 15.27 -14.68
N ALA A 6 -5.16 14.33 -13.74
CA ALA A 6 -5.59 12.96 -13.95
C ALA A 6 -7.00 12.73 -13.40
N THR A 7 -7.72 11.83 -14.04
CA THR A 7 -9.00 11.27 -13.60
C THR A 7 -8.91 9.74 -13.71
N ASP A 8 -9.88 9.03 -13.15
CA ASP A 8 -9.94 7.56 -13.25
C ASP A 8 -9.87 7.06 -14.71
N GLY A 9 -10.41 7.84 -15.65
CA GLY A 9 -10.46 7.47 -17.06
C GLY A 9 -9.16 7.67 -17.84
N ASN A 10 -8.13 8.32 -17.27
CA ASN A 10 -6.91 8.64 -18.02
C ASN A 10 -5.59 8.52 -17.23
N ILE A 11 -5.64 8.30 -15.91
CA ILE A 11 -4.43 8.26 -15.07
C ILE A 11 -3.43 7.20 -15.57
N GLU A 12 -3.91 6.03 -15.98
CA GLU A 12 -3.07 4.94 -16.47
C GLU A 12 -2.27 5.34 -17.71
N ASP A 13 -2.93 5.97 -18.68
CA ASP A 13 -2.28 6.43 -19.92
C ASP A 13 -1.27 7.54 -19.65
N ILE A 14 -1.61 8.50 -18.78
CA ILE A 14 -0.71 9.59 -18.39
C ILE A 14 0.55 9.03 -17.73
N VAL A 15 0.38 8.15 -16.74
CA VAL A 15 1.49 7.55 -15.99
C VAL A 15 2.38 6.71 -16.92
N LYS A 16 1.79 5.86 -17.77
CA LYS A 16 2.55 5.05 -18.74
C LYS A 16 3.33 5.93 -19.71
N TYR A 17 2.70 6.97 -20.24
CA TYR A 17 3.35 7.91 -21.15
C TYR A 17 4.52 8.63 -20.48
N GLU A 18 4.34 9.13 -19.26
CA GLU A 18 5.38 9.85 -18.53
C GLU A 18 6.55 8.93 -18.15
N ILE A 19 6.29 7.69 -17.73
CA ILE A 19 7.34 6.69 -17.49
C ILE A 19 8.11 6.37 -18.77
N ALA A 20 7.42 6.19 -19.90
CA ALA A 20 8.08 5.91 -21.17
C ALA A 20 8.95 7.10 -21.64
N ARG A 21 8.53 8.33 -21.35
CA ARG A 21 9.21 9.56 -21.74
C ARG A 21 10.39 9.92 -20.84
N LEU A 22 10.23 9.77 -19.52
CA LEU A 22 11.18 10.23 -18.50
C LEU A 22 12.00 9.09 -17.89
N GLY A 23 11.60 7.83 -18.12
CA GLY A 23 12.25 6.63 -17.60
C GLY A 23 11.67 6.14 -16.27
N TYR A 24 12.17 5.01 -15.80
CA TYR A 24 11.64 4.34 -14.60
C TYR A 24 11.90 5.09 -13.28
N HIS A 25 12.79 6.08 -13.26
CA HIS A 25 13.06 6.94 -12.10
C HIS A 25 12.42 8.33 -12.22
N ALA A 26 11.42 8.48 -13.09
CA ALA A 26 10.77 9.76 -13.35
C ALA A 26 10.16 10.40 -12.08
N ASP A 27 10.25 11.73 -11.99
CA ASP A 27 9.44 12.52 -11.05
C ASP A 27 8.05 12.77 -11.65
N LEU A 28 7.05 12.08 -11.09
CA LEU A 28 5.66 12.13 -11.53
C LEU A 28 4.80 13.06 -10.66
N ASN A 29 5.40 13.84 -9.76
CA ASN A 29 4.68 14.76 -8.88
C ASN A 29 4.04 15.95 -9.61
N HIS A 30 4.27 16.09 -10.92
CA HIS A 30 3.60 17.07 -11.77
C HIS A 30 2.22 16.59 -12.25
N ILE A 31 1.85 15.34 -11.97
CA ILE A 31 0.51 14.78 -12.20
C ILE A 31 -0.35 15.09 -10.96
N ASP A 32 -1.42 15.84 -11.14
CA ASP A 32 -2.45 16.07 -10.13
C ASP A 32 -3.44 14.91 -10.15
N VAL A 33 -3.38 14.09 -9.10
CA VAL A 33 -4.23 12.90 -8.91
C VAL A 33 -5.35 13.13 -7.89
N SER A 34 -5.59 14.38 -7.48
CA SER A 34 -6.49 14.71 -6.37
C SER A 34 -7.97 14.37 -6.62
N GLU A 35 -8.36 14.16 -7.88
CA GLU A 35 -9.70 13.76 -8.31
C GLU A 35 -9.80 12.26 -8.67
N VAL A 36 -8.71 11.50 -8.54
CA VAL A 36 -8.67 10.06 -8.85
C VAL A 36 -9.17 9.27 -7.65
N MET A 37 -10.11 8.36 -7.89
CA MET A 37 -10.71 7.46 -6.91
C MET A 37 -10.23 6.01 -7.08
N ASP A 38 -9.81 5.62 -8.28
CA ASP A 38 -9.37 4.25 -8.60
C ASP A 38 -7.91 4.24 -9.08
N MET A 39 -7.03 3.62 -8.29
CA MET A 39 -5.62 3.41 -8.61
C MET A 39 -5.26 1.92 -8.72
N ARG A 40 -6.26 1.06 -8.94
CA ARG A 40 -6.04 -0.39 -9.04
C ARG A 40 -5.00 -0.72 -10.10
N GLY A 41 -4.00 -1.49 -9.70
CA GLY A 41 -2.98 -2.00 -10.61
C GLY A 41 -2.14 -0.95 -11.35
N LEU A 42 -2.18 0.34 -10.96
CA LEU A 42 -1.57 1.44 -11.73
C LEU A 42 -0.07 1.23 -12.04
N PHE A 43 0.66 0.57 -11.14
CA PHE A 43 2.07 0.20 -11.30
C PHE A 43 2.32 -1.30 -11.21
N ARG A 44 1.29 -2.15 -11.40
CA ARG A 44 1.42 -3.61 -11.32
C ARG A 44 2.47 -4.12 -12.30
N GLY A 45 3.45 -4.89 -11.79
CA GLY A 45 4.57 -5.43 -12.57
C GLY A 45 5.49 -4.37 -13.18
N SER A 46 5.34 -3.09 -12.81
CA SER A 46 6.11 -1.99 -13.38
C SER A 46 7.53 -1.97 -12.84
N ASN A 47 8.48 -1.58 -13.71
CA ASN A 47 9.85 -1.26 -13.29
C ASN A 47 9.97 0.15 -12.67
N PHE A 48 8.87 0.90 -12.60
CA PHE A 48 8.86 2.23 -12.01
C PHE A 48 9.35 2.23 -10.55
N ASN A 49 10.30 3.11 -10.28
CA ASN A 49 10.86 3.42 -8.97
C ASN A 49 11.27 4.91 -8.91
N GLY A 50 10.39 5.76 -9.43
CA GLY A 50 10.53 7.22 -9.42
C GLY A 50 9.77 7.87 -8.27
N ASP A 51 9.62 9.19 -8.32
CA ASP A 51 9.04 9.97 -7.23
C ASP A 51 7.55 10.26 -7.47
N ILE A 52 6.72 9.84 -6.51
CA ILE A 52 5.26 10.10 -6.39
C ILE A 52 4.90 10.56 -4.96
N SER A 53 5.90 10.99 -4.19
CA SER A 53 5.75 11.29 -2.75
C SER A 53 4.81 12.47 -2.45
N LYS A 54 4.52 13.31 -3.46
CA LYS A 54 3.65 14.49 -3.35
C LYS A 54 2.24 14.27 -3.91
N TRP A 55 1.93 13.07 -4.39
CA TRP A 55 0.58 12.76 -4.84
C TRP A 55 -0.42 12.92 -3.69
N ASN A 56 -1.47 13.69 -3.95
CA ASN A 56 -2.61 13.80 -3.04
C ASN A 56 -3.59 12.65 -3.33
N VAL A 57 -3.51 11.59 -2.53
CA VAL A 57 -4.34 10.38 -2.68
C VAL A 57 -5.55 10.36 -1.75
N SER A 58 -5.90 11.48 -1.11
CA SER A 58 -7.00 11.53 -0.13
C SER A 58 -8.37 11.17 -0.70
N SER A 59 -8.54 11.24 -2.02
CA SER A 59 -9.79 10.89 -2.71
C SER A 59 -9.84 9.42 -3.15
N VAL A 60 -8.73 8.69 -3.06
CA VAL A 60 -8.62 7.33 -3.59
C VAL A 60 -9.39 6.35 -2.71
N ILE A 61 -10.22 5.55 -3.34
CA ILE A 61 -11.05 4.51 -2.73
C ILE A 61 -10.43 3.14 -2.90
N ASP A 62 -9.74 2.87 -4.01
CA ASP A 62 -9.18 1.55 -4.32
C ASP A 62 -7.71 1.63 -4.78
N MET A 63 -6.81 0.98 -4.05
CA MET A 63 -5.39 0.82 -4.36
C MET A 63 -4.98 -0.65 -4.53
N SER A 64 -5.95 -1.54 -4.77
CA SER A 64 -5.70 -2.97 -4.92
C SER A 64 -4.69 -3.22 -6.04
N GLU A 65 -3.73 -4.10 -5.78
CA GLU A 65 -2.67 -4.49 -6.73
C GLU A 65 -1.79 -3.34 -7.25
N MET A 66 -1.91 -2.11 -6.72
CA MET A 66 -1.26 -0.92 -7.30
C MET A 66 0.25 -1.09 -7.52
N PHE A 67 0.95 -1.75 -6.60
CA PHE A 67 2.39 -2.07 -6.71
C PHE A 67 2.66 -3.58 -6.67
N GLN A 68 1.68 -4.41 -7.00
CA GLN A 68 1.87 -5.86 -7.02
C GLN A 68 2.98 -6.22 -8.02
N ASP A 69 3.97 -7.00 -7.59
CA ASP A 69 5.14 -7.39 -8.37
C ASP A 69 5.97 -6.21 -8.96
N ALA A 70 5.73 -4.97 -8.49
CA ALA A 70 6.45 -3.78 -8.96
C ALA A 70 7.86 -3.67 -8.35
N LYS A 71 8.73 -2.87 -8.99
CA LYS A 71 10.07 -2.51 -8.46
C LYS A 71 10.06 -1.33 -7.49
N PHE A 72 8.89 -0.77 -7.21
CA PHE A 72 8.73 0.46 -6.45
C PHE A 72 9.17 0.31 -4.98
N ASN A 73 10.02 1.22 -4.52
CA ASN A 73 10.43 1.36 -3.12
C ASN A 73 10.54 2.85 -2.72
N GLY A 74 9.72 3.70 -3.35
CA GLY A 74 9.70 5.14 -3.07
C GLY A 74 9.03 5.48 -1.74
N ASN A 75 9.26 6.70 -1.26
CA ASN A 75 8.67 7.18 -0.01
C ASN A 75 7.20 7.62 -0.22
N ILE A 76 6.28 6.93 0.44
CA ILE A 76 4.84 7.21 0.46
C ILE A 76 4.30 7.39 1.89
N SER A 77 5.18 7.61 2.87
CA SER A 77 4.84 7.74 4.29
C SER A 77 3.88 8.89 4.62
N ASN A 78 3.79 9.89 3.72
CA ASN A 78 2.97 11.08 3.89
C ASN A 78 1.59 10.99 3.20
N TRP A 79 1.29 9.89 2.50
CA TRP A 79 0.00 9.72 1.87
C TRP A 79 -1.12 9.65 2.91
N ASP A 80 -2.20 10.39 2.66
CA ASP A 80 -3.44 10.27 3.40
C ASP A 80 -4.33 9.22 2.73
N VAL A 81 -4.45 8.05 3.37
CA VAL A 81 -5.17 6.88 2.86
C VAL A 81 -6.47 6.62 3.62
N SER A 82 -6.94 7.58 4.42
CA SER A 82 -8.07 7.36 5.34
C SER A 82 -9.42 7.11 4.66
N ASN A 83 -9.51 7.35 3.35
CA ASN A 83 -10.72 7.08 2.56
C ASN A 83 -10.65 5.77 1.76
N CYS A 84 -9.49 5.13 1.70
CA CYS A 84 -9.30 3.94 0.88
C CYS A 84 -9.90 2.70 1.54
N LEU A 85 -10.70 1.95 0.77
CA LEU A 85 -11.40 0.75 1.18
C LEU A 85 -10.63 -0.54 0.84
N SER A 86 -9.65 -0.50 -0.06
CA SER A 86 -8.93 -1.70 -0.47
C SER A 86 -7.47 -1.46 -0.80
N PHE A 87 -6.62 -2.27 -0.17
CA PHE A 87 -5.17 -2.38 -0.37
C PHE A 87 -4.79 -3.82 -0.73
N GLU A 88 -5.77 -4.63 -1.17
CA GLU A 88 -5.57 -6.04 -1.47
C GLU A 88 -4.38 -6.21 -2.42
N LEU A 89 -3.43 -7.05 -2.02
CA LEU A 89 -2.23 -7.36 -2.81
C LEU A 89 -1.35 -6.16 -3.20
N MET A 90 -1.56 -4.96 -2.63
CA MET A 90 -0.92 -3.73 -3.08
C MET A 90 0.61 -3.82 -3.19
N PHE A 91 1.29 -4.45 -2.22
CA PHE A 91 2.74 -4.67 -2.22
C PHE A 91 3.10 -6.16 -2.26
N TYR A 92 2.17 -7.01 -2.70
CA TYR A 92 2.42 -8.43 -2.82
C TYR A 92 3.45 -8.69 -3.93
N ASN A 93 4.41 -9.56 -3.65
CA ASN A 93 5.40 -10.01 -4.63
C ASN A 93 5.46 -11.54 -4.64
N SER A 94 5.32 -12.12 -5.83
CA SER A 94 5.31 -13.57 -6.06
C SER A 94 6.69 -14.24 -5.96
N ASP A 95 7.79 -13.49 -6.14
CA ASP A 95 9.17 -13.98 -6.12
C ASP A 95 9.76 -14.13 -4.69
N PHE A 96 8.92 -14.15 -3.65
CA PHE A 96 9.30 -14.26 -2.21
C PHE A 96 10.31 -13.22 -1.71
N LYS A 97 10.59 -12.16 -2.49
CA LYS A 97 11.47 -11.06 -2.12
C LYS A 97 10.65 -9.80 -1.84
N PRO A 98 10.73 -9.23 -0.63
CA PRO A 98 10.10 -7.94 -0.38
C PRO A 98 10.86 -6.87 -1.18
N VAL A 99 10.15 -6.15 -2.04
CA VAL A 99 10.70 -5.03 -2.81
C VAL A 99 10.43 -3.72 -2.06
N PHE A 100 9.19 -3.53 -1.62
CA PHE A 100 8.81 -2.36 -0.83
C PHE A 100 9.21 -2.55 0.64
N THR A 101 9.96 -1.58 1.15
CA THR A 101 10.49 -1.53 2.53
C THR A 101 10.18 -0.19 3.21
N GLY A 102 9.35 0.65 2.58
CA GLY A 102 9.00 1.98 3.08
C GLY A 102 8.24 1.93 4.41
N ASP A 103 8.46 2.95 5.24
CA ASP A 103 7.73 3.10 6.50
C ASP A 103 6.37 3.75 6.26
N ILE A 104 5.31 2.97 6.45
CA ILE A 104 3.91 3.42 6.36
C ILE A 104 3.20 3.38 7.72
N SER A 105 3.94 3.35 8.83
CA SER A 105 3.37 3.26 10.18
C SER A 105 2.47 4.44 10.59
N LYS A 106 2.53 5.55 9.84
CA LYS A 106 1.70 6.74 10.04
C LYS A 106 0.37 6.72 9.27
N TRP A 107 0.19 5.76 8.36
CA TRP A 107 -1.05 5.66 7.60
C TRP A 107 -2.22 5.37 8.54
N LYS A 108 -3.28 6.16 8.39
CA LYS A 108 -4.57 5.90 9.03
C LYS A 108 -5.40 5.08 8.06
N VAL A 109 -5.49 3.79 8.31
CA VAL A 109 -6.29 2.86 7.51
C VAL A 109 -7.69 2.78 8.12
N ARG A 110 -8.73 2.65 7.28
CA ARG A 110 -10.09 2.45 7.77
C ARG A 110 -10.21 1.07 8.42
N ASP A 111 -10.97 0.99 9.50
CA ASP A 111 -11.23 -0.26 10.22
C ASP A 111 -11.93 -1.32 9.33
N ASP A 112 -12.66 -0.89 8.29
CA ASP A 112 -13.35 -1.75 7.32
C ASP A 112 -12.57 -1.99 6.02
N ALA A 113 -11.30 -1.54 5.93
CA ALA A 113 -10.51 -1.68 4.72
C ALA A 113 -10.05 -3.13 4.48
N ASN A 114 -10.09 -3.57 3.22
CA ASN A 114 -9.52 -4.85 2.81
C ASN A 114 -7.99 -4.74 2.70
N VAL A 115 -7.27 -5.29 3.67
CA VAL A 115 -5.79 -5.36 3.69
C VAL A 115 -5.25 -6.77 3.39
N LYS A 116 -6.09 -7.66 2.84
CA LYS A 116 -5.72 -9.05 2.57
C LYS A 116 -4.50 -9.13 1.66
N ARG A 117 -3.51 -9.91 2.11
CA ARG A 117 -2.27 -10.15 1.36
C ARG A 117 -1.59 -8.87 0.85
N MET A 118 -1.83 -7.72 1.51
CA MET A 118 -1.21 -6.44 1.14
C MET A 118 0.31 -6.58 1.05
N PHE A 119 0.89 -7.42 1.92
CA PHE A 119 2.28 -7.87 1.86
C PHE A 119 2.36 -9.39 1.73
N ASN A 120 3.44 -9.90 1.12
CA ASN A 120 3.74 -11.32 1.11
C ASN A 120 4.19 -11.77 2.53
N ALA A 121 3.30 -12.45 3.25
CA ALA A 121 3.52 -12.90 4.63
C ALA A 121 4.58 -14.01 4.75
N ASP A 122 4.85 -14.74 3.66
CA ASP A 122 5.80 -15.85 3.62
C ASP A 122 7.24 -15.39 3.29
N ALA A 123 7.46 -14.08 3.11
CA ALA A 123 8.78 -13.55 2.81
C ALA A 123 9.67 -13.45 4.07
N PRO A 124 10.89 -14.01 4.08
CA PRO A 124 11.74 -14.15 5.27
C PRO A 124 12.24 -12.84 5.90
N ASN A 125 12.03 -11.69 5.23
CA ASN A 125 12.40 -10.34 5.70
C ASN A 125 11.21 -9.37 5.69
N SER A 126 9.97 -9.87 5.78
CA SER A 126 8.79 -9.00 5.93
C SER A 126 8.91 -8.20 7.24
N THR A 127 9.36 -6.95 7.15
CA THR A 127 9.74 -6.15 8.32
C THR A 127 8.54 -5.92 9.25
N PRO A 128 8.68 -6.19 10.56
CA PRO A 128 7.59 -6.22 11.55
C PRO A 128 7.08 -4.83 12.01
N LYS A 129 7.21 -3.75 11.23
CA LYS A 129 6.71 -2.42 11.63
C LYS A 129 5.25 -2.15 11.23
N ILE A 130 4.68 -2.95 10.33
CA ILE A 130 3.28 -2.81 9.85
C ILE A 130 2.30 -3.56 10.77
N ARG A 131 2.79 -4.50 11.59
CA ARG A 131 1.97 -5.33 12.48
C ARG A 131 1.27 -4.56 13.60
N ILE A 132 1.72 -3.37 13.99
CA ILE A 132 1.25 -2.71 15.23
C ILE A 132 -0.12 -2.04 15.06
N HIS A 133 -0.51 -1.62 13.86
CA HIS A 133 -1.87 -1.08 13.62
C HIS A 133 -2.86 -2.13 13.09
N MET A 134 -2.41 -3.14 12.32
CA MET A 134 -3.27 -4.25 11.87
C MET A 134 -3.56 -5.28 12.98
N ALA A 135 -2.81 -5.29 14.08
CA ALA A 135 -3.02 -6.23 15.18
C ALA A 135 -4.37 -6.01 15.90
N CYS A 136 -4.92 -4.79 15.92
CA CYS A 136 -6.24 -4.55 16.53
C CYS A 136 -7.39 -5.21 15.74
N ASP A 137 -7.30 -5.24 14.41
CA ASP A 137 -8.36 -5.82 13.56
C ASP A 137 -8.21 -7.35 13.41
N ILE A 138 -6.96 -7.84 13.36
CA ILE A 138 -6.68 -9.28 13.42
C ILE A 138 -7.10 -9.86 14.78
N LEU A 139 -7.00 -9.09 15.88
CA LEU A 139 -7.51 -9.50 17.18
C LEU A 139 -9.03 -9.71 17.13
N HIS A 140 -9.81 -8.87 16.45
CA HIS A 140 -11.26 -9.06 16.36
C HIS A 140 -11.62 -10.32 15.55
N GLU A 141 -10.93 -10.58 14.44
CA GLU A 141 -11.17 -11.75 13.59
C GLU A 141 -10.64 -13.07 14.20
N LEU A 142 -9.53 -13.04 14.93
CA LEU A 142 -8.96 -14.21 15.63
C LEU A 142 -9.72 -14.56 16.92
N THR A 143 -10.26 -13.56 17.63
CA THR A 143 -11.07 -13.81 18.85
C THR A 143 -12.39 -14.49 18.51
N ILE A 144 -12.96 -14.22 17.33
CA ILE A 144 -14.17 -14.88 16.84
C ILE A 144 -13.88 -16.31 16.33
N ASN A 145 -12.71 -16.54 15.71
CA ASN A 145 -12.45 -17.78 14.97
C ASN A 145 -11.55 -18.83 15.68
N TYR A 146 -10.66 -18.43 16.60
CA TYR A 146 -9.59 -19.35 17.07
C TYR A 146 -9.40 -19.48 18.59
N GLY A 147 -10.21 -18.82 19.42
CA GLY A 147 -10.30 -19.12 20.86
C GLY A 147 -9.07 -18.78 21.72
N SER A 148 -9.11 -19.19 23.00
CA SER A 148 -8.28 -18.70 24.12
C SER A 148 -6.76 -18.88 23.98
N GLU A 149 -6.30 -19.83 23.17
CA GLU A 149 -4.89 -20.20 23.03
C GLU A 149 -4.04 -19.10 22.36
N LEU A 150 -4.63 -18.37 21.41
CA LEU A 150 -3.93 -17.26 20.72
C LEU A 150 -3.80 -16.00 21.57
N ARG A 151 -4.73 -15.77 22.50
CA ARG A 151 -4.64 -14.66 23.47
C ARG A 151 -3.48 -14.89 24.43
N GLU A 152 -3.28 -16.13 24.85
CA GLU A 152 -2.19 -16.54 25.73
C GLU A 152 -0.83 -16.42 25.01
N PHE A 153 -0.76 -16.89 23.76
CA PHE A 153 0.41 -16.71 22.90
C PHE A 153 0.79 -15.22 22.68
N ALA A 154 -0.20 -14.34 22.52
CA ALA A 154 0.03 -12.90 22.39
C ALA A 154 0.55 -12.24 23.69
N LYS A 155 0.12 -12.73 24.86
CA LYS A 155 0.65 -12.29 26.16
C LYS A 155 2.09 -12.74 26.39
N GLU A 156 2.40 -14.01 26.11
CA GLU A 156 3.74 -14.57 26.26
C GLU A 156 4.79 -13.85 25.41
N ARG A 157 4.39 -13.33 24.24
CA ARG A 157 5.24 -12.55 23.34
C ARG A 157 5.26 -11.05 23.63
N GLY A 158 4.58 -10.59 24.67
CA GLY A 158 4.53 -9.18 25.08
C GLY A 158 3.79 -8.28 24.09
N ILE A 159 2.94 -8.86 23.24
CA ILE A 159 2.18 -8.16 22.19
C ILE A 159 1.00 -7.41 22.81
N ILE A 160 0.42 -7.96 23.88
CA ILE A 160 -0.60 -7.32 24.71
C ILE A 160 -0.24 -7.46 26.20
N LYS A 161 -0.64 -6.49 27.01
CA LYS A 161 -0.56 -6.55 28.48
C LYS A 161 -1.95 -6.84 29.05
N ASP A 162 -2.01 -7.35 30.28
CA ASP A 162 -3.27 -7.71 30.97
C ASP A 162 -4.31 -6.58 30.96
#